data_AF-A0A832CFL7-F1
#
_entry.id   AF-A0A832CFL7-F1
#
_cell.length_a   1.000
_cell.length_b   1.000
_cell.length_c   1.000
_cell.angle_alpha   90.00
_cell.angle_beta   90.00
_cell.angle_gamma   90.00
#
_symmetry.space_group_name_H-M   'P 1'
#
loop_
_entity.id
_entity.type
_entity.pdbx_description
1 polymer ?
#
loop_
_entity_poly.entity_id
_entity_poly.type
_entity_poly.pdbx_seq_one_letter_code
_entity_poly.pdbx_strand_id
1 'polypeptide(L)' 'VPKTLAVPSPKILELKEAAEKLGLEHELVSDAGYPKTPWMKTGMLLIAKKEPKNQIIKKVAKQLQKIRSAAAPK' A
#
# COMPACT_ATOMS: atom_id res chain seq x y z
N VAL A 1 -5.39 6.41 -7.34
CA VAL A 1 -4.59 7.53 -6.79
C VAL A 1 -4.05 8.38 -7.93
N PRO A 2 -3.84 9.69 -7.76
CA PRO A 2 -3.19 10.51 -8.79
C PRO A 2 -1.77 10.01 -9.05
N LYS A 3 -1.27 10.20 -10.29
CA LYS A 3 0.04 9.71 -10.73
C LYS A 3 1.19 10.24 -9.87
N THR A 4 1.10 11.48 -9.40
CA THR A 4 2.06 12.11 -8.49
C THR A 4 2.18 11.41 -7.14
N LEU A 5 1.14 10.69 -6.70
CA LEU A 5 1.17 9.93 -5.45
C LEU A 5 1.37 8.43 -5.66
N ALA A 6 1.37 7.97 -6.92
CA ALA A 6 1.50 6.56 -7.23
C ALA A 6 2.96 6.13 -7.10
N VAL A 7 3.20 5.03 -6.39
CA VAL A 7 4.54 4.42 -6.28
C VAL A 7 4.65 3.31 -7.33
N PRO A 8 5.69 3.32 -8.19
CA PRO A 8 5.87 2.27 -9.18
C PRO A 8 6.32 0.98 -8.51
N SER A 9 5.70 -0.15 -8.85
CA SER A 9 5.96 -1.47 -8.27
C SER A 9 5.93 -1.47 -6.72
N PRO A 10 4.76 -1.23 -6.11
CA PRO A 10 4.63 -1.25 -4.66
C PRO A 10 4.81 -2.67 -4.12
N LYS A 11 5.68 -2.87 -3.12
CA LYS A 11 5.82 -4.16 -2.45
C LYS A 11 4.79 -4.28 -1.32
N ILE A 12 4.24 -5.49 -1.15
CA ILE A 12 3.23 -5.76 -0.12
C ILE A 12 3.76 -5.51 1.31
N LEU A 13 5.05 -5.77 1.54
CA LEU A 13 5.73 -5.52 2.81
C LEU A 13 5.80 -4.02 3.16
N GLU A 14 6.12 -3.18 2.17
CA GLU A 14 6.16 -1.73 2.37
C GLU A 14 4.76 -1.16 2.62
N LEU A 15 3.72 -1.74 1.99
CA LEU A 15 2.33 -1.40 2.27
C LEU A 15 1.93 -1.74 3.70
N LYS A 16 2.35 -2.91 4.20
CA LYS A 16 2.13 -3.33 5.58
C LYS A 16 2.77 -2.33 6.54
N GLU A 17 4.05 -2.02 6.35
CA GLU A 17 4.77 -1.06 7.20
C GLU A 17 4.13 0.34 7.16
N ALA A 18 3.68 0.79 5.98
CA ALA A 18 2.98 2.06 5.84
C ALA A 18 1.65 2.07 6.61
N ALA A 19 0.88 0.97 6.58
CA ALA A 19 -0.35 0.82 7.34
C ALA A 19 -0.11 0.75 8.86
N GLU A 20 0.94 0.03 9.29
CA GLU A 20 1.38 -0.04 10.70
C GLU A 20 1.75 1.35 11.23
N LYS A 21 2.56 2.11 10.48
CA LYS A 21 2.93 3.48 10.86
C LYS A 21 1.75 4.45 10.89
N LEU A 22 0.67 4.16 10.16
CA LEU A 22 -0.57 4.94 10.18
C LEU A 22 -1.50 4.52 11.33
N GLY A 23 -1.16 3.48 12.11
CA GLY A 23 -2.02 2.95 13.17
C GLY A 23 -3.32 2.36 12.65
N LEU A 24 -3.33 1.89 11.40
CA LEU A 24 -4.48 1.26 10.79
C LEU A 24 -4.42 -0.25 11.02
N GLU A 25 -5.53 -0.81 11.49
CA GLU A 25 -5.71 -2.26 11.53
C GLU A 25 -5.73 -2.77 10.09
N HIS A 26 -4.83 -3.71 9.81
CA HIS A 26 -4.62 -4.26 8.48
C HIS A 26 -4.36 -5.76 8.57
N GLU A 27 -4.82 -6.48 7.55
CA GLU A 27 -4.64 -7.92 7.43
C GLU A 27 -4.04 -8.23 6.05
N LEU A 28 -3.00 -9.05 6.05
CA LEU A 28 -2.23 -9.40 4.86
C LEU A 28 -2.75 -10.70 4.25
N VAL A 29 -3.14 -10.65 2.98
CA VAL A 29 -3.55 -11.81 2.19
C VAL A 29 -2.56 -12.00 1.04
N SER A 30 -1.48 -12.72 1.30
CA SER A 30 -0.36 -12.89 0.35
C SER A 30 -0.72 -13.68 -0.92
N ASP A 31 -1.73 -14.56 -0.86
CA ASP A 31 -2.10 -15.43 -1.99
C ASP A 31 -3.14 -14.79 -2.94
N ALA A 32 -3.60 -13.58 -2.65
CA ALA A 32 -4.59 -12.90 -3.48
C ALA A 32 -3.99 -12.39 -4.80
N GLY A 33 -4.61 -12.78 -5.92
CA GLY A 33 -4.37 -12.22 -7.24
C GLY A 33 -5.41 -11.16 -7.61
N TYR A 34 -4.98 -10.05 -8.21
CA TYR A 34 -5.92 -9.03 -8.69
C TYR A 34 -6.64 -9.53 -9.96
N PRO A 35 -7.98 -9.43 -10.08
CA PRO A 35 -8.72 -10.02 -11.21
C PRO A 35 -8.29 -9.57 -12.61
N LYS A 36 -7.70 -8.37 -12.75
CA LYS A 36 -7.17 -7.91 -14.04
C LYS A 36 -5.79 -8.48 -14.40
N THR A 37 -5.10 -9.05 -13.41
CA THR A 37 -3.77 -9.66 -13.55
C THR A 37 -3.70 -10.92 -12.67
N PRO A 38 -4.55 -11.94 -12.94
CA PRO A 38 -4.67 -13.12 -12.08
C PRO A 38 -3.38 -13.96 -12.00
N TRP A 39 -2.54 -13.91 -13.03
CA TRP A 39 -1.22 -14.57 -13.04
C TRP A 39 -0.21 -13.94 -12.08
N MET A 40 -0.46 -12.71 -11.60
CA MET A 40 0.45 -11.97 -10.74
C MET A 40 -0.04 -12.00 -9.29
N LYS A 41 0.53 -12.90 -8.48
CA LYS A 41 0.30 -13.00 -7.04
C LYS A 41 0.97 -11.83 -6.29
N THR A 42 0.36 -10.66 -6.38
CA THR A 42 0.83 -9.42 -5.72
C THR A 42 0.38 -9.32 -4.27
N GLY A 43 -0.59 -10.14 -3.85
CA GLY A 43 -1.20 -10.08 -2.54
C GLY A 43 -2.22 -8.96 -2.42
N MET A 44 -2.95 -8.97 -1.31
CA MET A 44 -3.96 -7.99 -0.96
C MET A 44 -3.77 -7.56 0.49
N LEU A 45 -3.98 -6.28 0.76
CA LEU A 45 -4.01 -5.73 2.11
C LEU A 45 -5.44 -5.29 2.44
N LEU A 46 -6.05 -5.97 3.40
CA LEU A 46 -7.31 -5.57 3.99
C LEU A 46 -7.03 -4.49 5.03
N ILE A 47 -7.83 -3.43 5.06
CA ILE A 47 -7.66 -2.32 5.99
C ILE A 47 -9.02 -2.00 6.61
N ALA A 48 -9.07 -1.89 7.94
CA ALA A 48 -10.26 -1.48 8.66
C ALA A 48 -10.64 -0.05 8.28
N LYS A 49 -11.90 0.13 7.87
CA LYS A 49 -12.38 1.37 7.26
C LYS A 49 -12.82 2.37 8.34
N LYS A 50 -11.89 3.20 8.82
CA LYS A 50 -12.19 4.32 9.74
C LYS A 50 -12.59 5.61 9.00
N GLU A 51 -12.22 5.73 7.73
CA GLU A 51 -12.36 6.93 6.88
C GLU A 51 -12.78 6.53 5.45
N PRO A 52 -13.18 7.49 4.58
CA PRO A 52 -13.44 7.19 3.17
C PRO A 52 -12.22 6.55 2.49
N LYS A 53 -12.49 5.49 1.71
CA LYS A 53 -11.46 4.66 1.05
C LYS A 53 -10.42 5.49 0.29
N ASN A 54 -10.84 6.57 -0.36
CA ASN A 54 -9.94 7.43 -1.13
C ASN A 54 -8.93 8.19 -0.25
N GLN A 55 -9.31 8.60 0.96
CA GLN A 55 -8.41 9.27 1.91
C GLN A 55 -7.39 8.29 2.47
N ILE A 56 -7.82 7.09 2.86
CA ILE A 56 -6.94 6.02 3.36
C ILE A 56 -5.86 5.70 2.31
N ILE A 57 -6.26 5.47 1.05
CA ILE A 57 -5.30 5.15 -0.01
C ILE A 57 -4.32 6.31 -0.23
N LYS A 58 -4.78 7.58 -0.18
CA LYS A 58 -3.88 8.75 -0.29
C LYS A 58 -2.90 8.83 0.88
N LYS A 59 -3.34 8.55 2.12
CA LYS A 59 -2.48 8.54 3.32
C LYS A 59 -1.42 7.46 3.23
N VAL A 60 -1.82 6.23 2.88
CA VAL A 60 -0.91 5.10 2.66
C VAL A 60 0.09 5.43 1.55
N ALA A 61 -0.37 5.97 0.42
CA ALA A 61 0.50 6.34 -0.69
C ALA A 61 1.53 7.43 -0.34
N LYS A 62 1.15 8.44 0.47
CA LYS A 62 2.09 9.44 0.99
C LYS A 62 3.12 8.82 1.93
N GLN A 63 2.69 7.92 2.81
CA GLN A 63 3.58 7.25 3.74
C GLN A 63 4.55 6.31 3.03
N LEU A 64 4.07 5.59 2.01
CA LEU A 64 4.86 4.70 1.18
C LEU A 64 5.96 5.46 0.42
N GLN A 65 5.64 6.64 -0.14
CA GLN A 65 6.64 7.50 -0.75
C GLN A 65 7.73 7.93 0.23
N LYS A 66 7.36 8.29 1.47
CA LYS A 66 8.34 8.66 2.50
C LYS A 66 9.27 7.50 2.85
N ILE A 67 8.74 6.29 3.01
CA ILE A 67 9.54 5.09 3.29
C ILE A 67 10.54 4.86 2.15
N ARG A 68 10.10 4.97 0.89
CA ARG A 68 10.97 4.77 -0.27
C ARG A 68 12.00 5.88 -0.46
N SER A 69 11.66 7.14 -0.20
CA SER A 69 12.62 8.25 -0.21
C SER A 69 13.66 8.13 0.91
N ALA A 70 13.31 7.51 2.04
CA ALA A 70 14.27 7.22 3.11
C ALA A 70 15.15 6.00 2.81
N ALA A 71 14.66 5.06 1.99
CA ALA A 71 15.37 3.84 1.62
C ALA A 71 16.21 3.95 0.33
N ALA A 72 16.09 5.04 -0.44
CA ALA A 72 16.93 5.27 -1.61
C ALA A 72 18.26 5.93 -1.18
N PRO A 73 19.43 5.29 -1.38
CA PRO A 73 20.69 6.00 -1.35
C PRO A 73 20.75 6.92 -2.58
N LYS A 74 21.39 8.08 -2.39
CA LYS A 74 21.72 9.06 -3.42
C LYS A 74 22.68 8.47 -4.44
#